data_AF-A0A952W544-F1
#
_entry.id   AF-A0A952W544-F1
#
_cell.length_a   1.000
_cell.length_b   1.000
_cell.length_c   1.000
_cell.angle_alpha   90.00
_cell.angle_beta   90.00
_cell.angle_gamma   90.00
#
_symmetry.space_group_name_H-M   'P 1'
#
loop_
_entity.id
_entity.type
_entity.pdbx_description
1 polymer ?
#
loop_
_entity_poly.entity_id
_entity_poly.type
_entity_poly.pdbx_seq_one_letter_code
_entity_poly.pdbx_strand_id
1 'polypeptide(L)'
;MTHHSVDDEAFHGGWVGALRRAAAGHVFASREDAVSDRRRAVAEFRDESGNRRLTDQLVLCHVLGLSLRQAPSEVSLAVVSSRSLDVMLWGLVLTPHPDLSGLTATVGVDGPLGVLAGAVEVATEVQLASLHALTWLALRDWEIAARVHSATTWLLEHLEPDNATRRPWGIHAFIARASAGDAEAGLYASAMLHACCVEHGRPDRVSALILLDGADWLEARDEKFSR
;
A
#
# COMPACT_ATOMS: atom_id res chain seq x y z
N MET A 1 -14.54 -4.45 -26.45
CA MET A 1 -15.57 -3.40 -26.28
C MET A 1 -15.99 -3.42 -24.82
N THR A 2 -15.27 -2.68 -23.99
CA THR A 2 -15.54 -2.56 -22.55
C THR A 2 -16.54 -1.42 -22.37
N HIS A 3 -17.76 -1.75 -21.97
CA HIS A 3 -18.68 -0.78 -21.37
C HIS A 3 -18.12 -0.42 -19.99
N HIS A 4 -17.33 0.64 -19.88
CA HIS A 4 -17.20 1.35 -18.60
C HIS A 4 -18.51 2.11 -18.41
N SER A 5 -19.30 1.67 -17.44
CA SER A 5 -20.57 2.30 -17.13
C SER A 5 -20.31 3.58 -16.33
N VAL A 6 -21.14 4.61 -16.51
CA VAL A 6 -21.08 5.86 -15.73
C VAL A 6 -21.17 5.61 -14.22
N ASP A 7 -21.73 4.46 -13.81
CA ASP A 7 -21.83 4.05 -12.42
C ASP A 7 -20.48 3.63 -11.81
N ASP A 8 -19.52 3.14 -12.62
CA ASP A 8 -18.20 2.73 -12.16
C ASP A 8 -17.32 3.94 -11.77
N GLU A 9 -17.36 5.02 -12.55
CA GLU A 9 -16.63 6.27 -12.25
C GLU A 9 -17.14 6.93 -10.96
N ALA A 10 -18.46 6.90 -10.74
CA ALA A 10 -19.07 7.46 -9.54
C ALA A 10 -18.72 6.65 -8.28
N PHE A 11 -18.65 5.33 -8.39
CA PHE A 11 -18.25 4.45 -7.30
C PHE A 11 -16.79 4.66 -6.91
N HIS A 12 -15.90 4.69 -7.90
CA HIS A 12 -14.46 4.84 -7.67
C HIS A 12 -14.07 6.23 -7.13
N GLY A 13 -14.65 7.30 -7.71
CA GLY A 13 -14.48 8.66 -7.19
C GLY A 13 -14.98 8.82 -5.75
N GLY A 14 -15.99 8.03 -5.35
CA GLY A 14 -16.46 7.93 -3.97
C GLY A 14 -15.39 7.41 -3.01
N TRP A 15 -14.66 6.37 -3.40
CA TRP A 15 -13.59 5.77 -2.59
C TRP A 15 -12.37 6.67 -2.43
N VAL A 16 -11.85 7.23 -3.52
CA VAL A 16 -10.72 8.18 -3.46
C VAL A 16 -11.02 9.32 -2.47
N GLY A 17 -12.22 9.92 -2.61
CA GLY A 17 -12.68 10.95 -1.69
C GLY A 17 -12.82 10.45 -0.25
N ALA A 18 -13.30 9.22 -0.02
CA ALA A 18 -13.44 8.64 1.31
C ALA A 18 -12.08 8.41 1.99
N LEU A 19 -11.09 7.85 1.28
CA LEU A 19 -9.75 7.63 1.81
C LEU A 19 -9.07 8.94 2.18
N ARG A 20 -9.11 9.94 1.29
CA ARG A 20 -8.55 11.28 1.56
C ARG A 20 -9.25 11.99 2.73
N ARG A 21 -10.58 11.88 2.84
CA ARG A 21 -11.33 12.43 3.98
C ARG A 21 -10.99 11.73 5.30
N ALA A 22 -10.84 10.41 5.30
CA ALA A 22 -10.46 9.67 6.50
C ALA A 22 -9.05 10.05 6.98
N ALA A 23 -8.11 10.24 6.05
CA ALA A 23 -6.77 10.71 6.36
C ALA A 23 -6.68 12.21 6.70
N ALA A 24 -7.77 12.97 6.52
CA ALA A 24 -7.78 14.40 6.77
C ALA A 24 -7.48 14.71 8.25
N GLY A 25 -6.70 15.76 8.48
CA GLY A 25 -6.26 16.16 9.82
C GLY A 25 -4.87 15.63 10.21
N HIS A 26 -4.26 14.78 9.38
CA HIS A 26 -2.83 14.49 9.47
C HIS A 26 -2.05 15.38 8.51
N VAL A 27 -0.98 15.99 9.02
CA VAL A 27 -0.08 16.84 8.22
C VAL A 27 1.22 16.09 7.98
N PHE A 28 1.52 15.87 6.71
CA PHE A 28 2.79 15.35 6.24
C PHE A 28 3.54 16.45 5.49
N ALA A 29 4.84 16.26 5.28
CA ALA A 29 5.57 17.09 4.31
C ALA A 29 4.92 16.96 2.92
N SER A 30 5.10 17.97 2.08
CA SER A 30 4.63 17.98 0.70
C SER A 30 5.71 17.47 -0.26
N ARG A 31 5.30 16.96 -1.43
CA ARG A 31 6.21 16.67 -2.55
C ARG A 31 6.92 17.93 -3.05
N GLU A 32 6.30 19.10 -2.84
CA GLU A 32 6.83 20.42 -3.22
C GLU A 32 7.92 20.91 -2.28
N ASP A 33 8.04 20.32 -1.08
CA ASP A 33 9.06 20.71 -0.10
C ASP A 33 10.46 20.36 -0.60
N ALA A 34 11.45 21.09 -0.09
CA ALA A 34 12.85 20.81 -0.35
C ALA A 34 13.19 19.36 0.01
N VAL A 35 14.05 18.72 -0.79
CA VAL A 35 14.45 17.31 -0.57
C VAL A 35 15.03 17.12 0.85
N SER A 36 15.76 18.09 1.38
CA SER A 36 16.27 18.05 2.77
C SER A 36 15.16 17.99 3.82
N ASP A 37 14.08 18.75 3.63
CA ASP A 37 12.96 18.79 4.58
C ASP A 37 12.16 17.50 4.54
N ARG A 38 11.91 16.95 3.34
CA ARG A 38 11.30 15.62 3.16
C ARG A 38 12.13 14.51 3.80
N ARG A 39 13.45 14.54 3.63
CA ARG A 39 14.36 13.56 4.27
C ARG A 39 14.31 13.65 5.79
N ARG A 40 14.30 14.87 6.34
CA ARG A 40 14.15 15.10 7.78
C ARG A 40 12.81 14.54 8.27
N ALA A 41 11.71 14.81 7.55
CA ALA A 41 10.40 14.28 7.88
C ALA A 41 10.38 12.75 7.96
N VAL A 42 11.05 12.05 7.03
CA VAL A 42 11.19 10.58 7.08
C VAL A 42 12.01 10.12 8.29
N ALA A 43 13.16 10.74 8.55
CA ALA A 43 14.03 10.37 9.68
C ALA A 43 13.34 10.60 11.04
N GLU A 44 12.50 11.62 11.13
CA GLU A 44 11.76 11.98 12.36
C GLU A 44 10.40 11.28 12.46
N PHE A 45 9.95 10.58 11.43
CA PHE A 45 8.63 9.94 11.41
C PHE A 45 8.51 8.88 12.52
N ARG A 46 7.42 8.97 13.29
CA ARG A 46 7.02 8.03 14.34
C ARG A 46 5.53 7.78 14.23
N ASP A 47 5.10 6.56 14.55
CA ASP A 47 3.70 6.30 14.84
C ASP A 47 3.29 6.90 16.21
N GLU A 48 2.01 6.79 16.53
CA GLU A 48 1.40 7.26 17.78
C GLU A 48 2.03 6.67 19.04
N SER A 49 2.61 5.48 18.93
CA SER A 49 3.32 4.80 20.02
C SER A 49 4.82 5.12 20.05
N GLY A 50 5.30 5.98 19.15
CA GLY A 50 6.72 6.34 19.05
C GLY A 50 7.56 5.31 18.28
N ASN A 51 6.96 4.32 17.61
CA ASN A 51 7.71 3.32 16.86
C ASN A 51 8.23 3.85 15.54
N ARG A 52 9.32 3.22 15.08
CA ARG A 52 9.98 3.50 13.79
C ARG A 52 10.05 2.24 12.94
N ARG A 53 8.92 1.76 12.42
CA ARG A 53 9.00 0.69 11.43
C ARG A 53 9.69 1.20 10.17
N LEU A 54 10.44 0.31 9.53
CA LEU A 54 11.10 0.60 8.28
C LEU A 54 10.07 0.77 7.15
N THR A 55 9.06 -0.09 7.11
CA THR A 55 7.99 -0.06 6.09
C THR A 55 7.26 1.28 6.08
N ASP A 56 6.87 1.82 7.23
CA ASP A 56 6.22 3.14 7.33
C ASP A 56 7.10 4.26 6.74
N GLN A 57 8.41 4.22 7.00
CA GLN A 57 9.37 5.20 6.46
C GLN A 57 9.51 5.06 4.94
N LEU A 58 9.44 3.85 4.40
CA LEU A 58 9.50 3.62 2.95
C LEU A 58 8.25 4.12 2.23
N VAL A 59 7.08 3.92 2.82
CA VAL A 59 5.82 4.48 2.28
C VAL A 59 5.85 6.00 2.34
N LEU A 60 6.35 6.57 3.44
CA LEU A 60 6.49 8.01 3.52
C LEU A 60 7.49 8.54 2.48
N CYS A 61 8.60 7.84 2.23
CA CYS A 61 9.48 8.18 1.11
C CYS A 61 8.71 8.20 -0.22
N HIS A 62 7.85 7.20 -0.47
CA HIS A 62 7.08 7.11 -1.70
C HIS A 62 6.07 8.26 -1.84
N VAL A 63 5.26 8.50 -0.81
CA VAL A 63 4.28 9.59 -0.74
C VAL A 63 4.98 10.95 -0.94
N LEU A 64 6.17 11.14 -0.36
CA LEU A 64 6.96 12.36 -0.52
C LEU A 64 7.74 12.44 -1.83
N GLY A 65 7.64 11.45 -2.71
CA GLY A 65 8.34 11.43 -4.00
C GLY A 65 9.86 11.35 -3.89
N LEU A 66 10.37 10.67 -2.86
CA LEU A 66 11.79 10.38 -2.69
C LEU A 66 12.13 9.03 -3.34
N SER A 67 13.24 8.95 -4.07
CA SER A 67 13.82 7.67 -4.47
C SER A 67 14.62 7.02 -3.33
N LEU A 68 14.95 5.74 -3.46
CA LEU A 68 15.78 5.01 -2.49
C LEU A 68 17.16 5.67 -2.28
N ARG A 69 17.70 6.35 -3.29
CA ARG A 69 18.97 7.10 -3.20
C ARG A 69 18.83 8.43 -2.44
N GLN A 70 17.62 8.97 -2.38
CA GLN A 70 17.31 10.22 -1.67
C GLN A 70 16.79 9.96 -0.26
N ALA A 71 16.42 8.73 0.10
CA ALA A 71 16.01 8.37 1.44
C ALA A 71 17.11 8.66 2.49
N PRO A 72 16.77 8.76 3.79
CA PRO A 72 17.76 8.78 4.85
C PRO A 72 18.70 7.56 4.76
N SER A 73 19.99 7.74 5.06
CA SER A 73 21.01 6.70 4.88
C SER A 73 20.71 5.42 5.66
N GLU A 74 20.14 5.57 6.86
CA GLU A 74 19.73 4.47 7.72
C GLU A 74 18.60 3.65 7.09
N VAL A 75 17.68 4.30 6.36
CA VAL A 75 16.59 3.62 5.64
C VAL A 75 17.17 2.84 4.47
N SER A 76 17.99 3.49 3.63
CA SER A 76 18.60 2.83 2.47
C SER A 76 19.46 1.64 2.86
N LEU A 77 20.26 1.75 3.93
CA LEU A 77 21.08 0.65 4.44
C LEU A 77 20.20 -0.48 4.99
N ALA A 78 19.15 -0.15 5.74
CA ALA A 78 18.26 -1.14 6.31
C ALA A 78 17.53 -1.95 5.23
N VAL A 79 17.11 -1.32 4.12
CA VAL A 79 16.52 -2.00 2.96
C VAL A 79 17.46 -3.07 2.39
N VAL A 80 18.73 -2.74 2.18
CA VAL A 80 19.73 -3.69 1.64
C VAL A 80 19.96 -4.89 2.57
N SER A 81 19.90 -4.66 3.88
CA SER A 81 20.11 -5.71 4.88
C SER A 81 18.85 -6.54 5.22
N SER A 82 17.67 -6.05 4.84
CA SER A 82 16.40 -6.66 5.23
C SER A 82 16.14 -7.95 4.46
N ARG A 83 15.52 -8.91 5.14
CA ARG A 83 14.95 -10.12 4.53
C ARG A 83 13.43 -10.11 4.50
N SER A 84 12.81 -9.03 4.98
CA SER A 84 11.36 -8.89 5.00
C SER A 84 10.83 -8.58 3.61
N LEU A 85 9.79 -9.29 3.18
CA LEU A 85 9.24 -9.18 1.83
C LEU A 85 8.69 -7.78 1.55
N ASP A 86 7.93 -7.22 2.49
CA ASP A 86 7.34 -5.88 2.41
C ASP A 86 8.42 -4.80 2.24
N VAL A 87 9.49 -4.87 3.04
CA VAL A 87 10.63 -3.94 2.94
C VAL A 87 11.32 -4.04 1.59
N MET A 88 11.54 -5.26 1.09
CA MET A 88 12.16 -5.48 -0.21
C MET A 88 11.30 -4.92 -1.35
N LEU A 89 10.00 -5.20 -1.35
CA LEU A 89 9.07 -4.69 -2.37
C LEU A 89 8.97 -3.16 -2.35
N TRP A 90 8.89 -2.55 -1.17
CA TRP A 90 8.94 -1.09 -1.05
C TRP A 90 10.28 -0.51 -1.52
N GLY A 91 11.40 -1.21 -1.28
CA GLY A 91 12.69 -0.85 -1.86
C GLY A 91 12.66 -0.81 -3.40
N LEU A 92 11.99 -1.77 -4.04
CA LEU A 92 11.79 -1.79 -5.49
C LEU A 92 10.88 -0.65 -5.97
N VAL A 93 9.80 -0.32 -5.24
CA VAL A 93 8.93 0.82 -5.56
C VAL A 93 9.72 2.12 -5.63
N LEU A 94 10.61 2.35 -4.65
CA LEU A 94 11.47 3.53 -4.53
C LEU A 94 12.70 3.52 -5.45
N THR A 95 13.00 2.40 -6.09
CA THR A 95 14.13 2.30 -7.02
C THR A 95 13.71 2.80 -8.40
N PRO A 96 14.40 3.81 -8.98
CA PRO A 96 14.15 4.21 -10.35
C PRO A 96 14.51 3.07 -11.30
N HIS A 97 13.57 2.66 -12.16
CA HIS A 97 13.73 1.54 -13.10
C HIS A 97 14.23 0.25 -12.42
N PRO A 98 13.46 -0.32 -11.48
CA PRO A 98 13.87 -1.55 -10.81
C PRO A 98 13.94 -2.69 -11.83
N ASP A 99 14.91 -3.58 -11.65
CA ASP A 99 14.88 -4.88 -12.32
C ASP A 99 13.83 -5.75 -11.64
N LEU A 100 12.77 -6.10 -12.38
CA LEU A 100 11.67 -6.93 -11.89
C LEU A 100 11.85 -8.40 -12.31
N SER A 101 12.94 -8.72 -13.01
CA SER A 101 13.26 -10.08 -13.41
C SER A 101 13.39 -10.97 -12.18
N GLY A 102 12.61 -12.05 -12.14
CA GLY A 102 12.62 -12.98 -11.02
C GLY A 102 11.79 -12.54 -9.80
N LEU A 103 11.10 -11.41 -9.84
CA LEU A 103 10.22 -10.99 -8.76
C LEU A 103 9.12 -12.04 -8.50
N THR A 104 8.52 -12.60 -9.56
CA THR A 104 7.50 -13.67 -9.47
C THR A 104 8.00 -14.89 -8.71
N ALA A 105 9.28 -15.27 -8.85
CA ALA A 105 9.86 -16.37 -8.08
C ALA A 105 9.92 -16.03 -6.57
N THR A 106 10.06 -14.75 -6.23
CA THR A 106 10.14 -14.28 -4.85
C THR A 106 8.76 -14.12 -4.19
N VAL A 107 7.79 -13.55 -4.92
CA VAL A 107 6.42 -13.36 -4.40
C VAL A 107 5.53 -14.60 -4.55
N GLY A 108 6.07 -15.66 -5.17
CA GLY A 108 5.33 -16.87 -5.51
C GLY A 108 4.43 -16.68 -6.74
N VAL A 109 3.95 -17.79 -7.28
CA VAL A 109 3.05 -17.82 -8.45
C VAL A 109 1.57 -17.87 -8.07
N ASP A 110 1.25 -18.34 -6.85
CA ASP A 110 -0.11 -18.44 -6.34
C ASP A 110 -0.10 -18.41 -4.80
N GLY A 111 -1.28 -18.25 -4.19
CA GLY A 111 -1.46 -18.23 -2.75
C GLY A 111 -0.87 -16.99 -2.06
N PRO A 112 -0.34 -17.11 -0.82
CA PRO A 112 0.23 -15.98 -0.10
C PRO A 112 1.48 -15.42 -0.79
N LEU A 113 1.76 -14.14 -0.59
CA LEU A 113 2.97 -13.47 -1.05
C LEU A 113 4.18 -13.97 -0.24
N GLY A 114 4.99 -14.82 -0.85
CA GLY A 114 6.16 -15.41 -0.18
C GLY A 114 5.80 -16.37 0.97
N VAL A 115 6.73 -16.56 1.90
CA VAL A 115 6.57 -17.51 3.01
C VAL A 115 5.92 -16.83 4.22
N LEU A 116 4.82 -17.41 4.71
CA LEU A 116 4.21 -17.02 5.98
C LEU A 116 5.09 -17.49 7.14
N ALA A 117 5.62 -16.56 7.93
CA ALA A 117 6.46 -16.85 9.08
C ALA A 117 6.19 -15.89 10.24
N GLY A 118 6.31 -16.38 11.47
CA GLY A 118 6.10 -15.60 12.69
C GLY A 118 4.68 -15.72 13.25
N ALA A 119 4.32 -14.79 14.13
CA ALA A 119 2.96 -14.67 14.65
C ALA A 119 1.99 -14.29 13.52
N VAL A 120 0.74 -14.72 13.62
CA VAL A 120 -0.27 -14.54 12.55
C VAL A 120 -0.46 -13.07 12.21
N GLU A 121 -0.45 -12.18 13.20
CA GLU A 121 -0.62 -10.74 13.03
C GLU A 121 0.55 -10.12 12.26
N VAL A 122 1.77 -10.57 12.56
CA VAL A 122 3.00 -10.10 11.88
C VAL A 122 3.04 -10.62 10.45
N ALA A 123 2.72 -11.90 10.24
CA ALA A 123 2.65 -12.49 8.92
C ALA A 123 1.59 -11.77 8.06
N THR A 124 0.39 -11.55 8.59
CA THR A 124 -0.70 -10.81 7.94
C THR A 124 -0.29 -9.37 7.59
N GLU A 125 0.35 -8.64 8.51
CA GLU A 125 0.81 -7.28 8.22
C GLU A 125 1.85 -7.27 7.09
N VAL A 126 2.81 -8.21 7.10
CA VAL A 126 3.79 -8.35 6.00
C VAL A 126 3.09 -8.68 4.69
N GLN A 127 2.08 -9.56 4.68
CA GLN A 127 1.32 -9.89 3.48
C GLN A 127 0.62 -8.66 2.89
N LEU A 128 -0.13 -7.93 3.72
CA LEU A 128 -0.89 -6.77 3.27
C LEU A 128 0.03 -5.60 2.86
N ALA A 129 1.11 -5.35 3.60
CA ALA A 129 2.08 -4.31 3.25
C ALA A 129 2.84 -4.66 1.96
N SER A 130 3.13 -5.96 1.75
CA SER A 130 3.69 -6.48 0.50
C SER A 130 2.72 -6.30 -0.66
N LEU A 131 1.44 -6.63 -0.49
CA LEU A 131 0.41 -6.41 -1.50
C LEU A 131 0.32 -4.91 -1.86
N HIS A 132 0.35 -4.04 -0.87
CA HIS A 132 0.34 -2.59 -1.06
C HIS A 132 1.49 -2.16 -1.99
N ALA A 133 2.74 -2.55 -1.70
CA ALA A 133 3.87 -2.25 -2.58
C ALA A 133 3.75 -2.89 -3.97
N LEU A 134 3.32 -4.16 -4.04
CA LEU A 134 3.26 -4.93 -5.28
C LEU A 134 2.27 -4.32 -6.28
N THR A 135 1.18 -3.72 -5.81
CA THR A 135 0.22 -3.02 -6.68
C THR A 135 0.83 -1.82 -7.41
N TRP A 136 1.76 -1.09 -6.80
CA TRP A 136 2.51 -0.02 -7.48
C TRP A 136 3.44 -0.60 -8.56
N LEU A 137 4.07 -1.75 -8.29
CA LEU A 137 4.89 -2.45 -9.27
C LEU A 137 4.04 -3.02 -10.43
N ALA A 138 2.80 -3.44 -10.17
CA ALA A 138 1.85 -3.88 -11.19
C ALA A 138 1.45 -2.75 -12.17
N LEU A 139 1.57 -1.49 -11.77
CA LEU A 139 1.44 -0.37 -12.70
C LEU A 139 2.61 -0.27 -13.68
N ARG A 140 3.67 -1.05 -13.52
CA ARG A 140 4.84 -1.09 -14.43
C ARG A 140 4.92 -2.39 -15.25
N ASP A 141 4.37 -3.49 -14.74
CA ASP A 141 4.46 -4.82 -15.34
C ASP A 141 3.14 -5.60 -15.22
N TRP A 142 2.66 -6.16 -16.33
CA TRP A 142 1.39 -6.88 -16.39
C TRP A 142 1.45 -8.27 -15.75
N GLU A 143 2.60 -8.94 -15.71
CA GLU A 143 2.73 -10.24 -15.04
C GLU A 143 2.56 -10.07 -13.52
N ILE A 144 3.06 -8.95 -12.99
CA ILE A 144 2.85 -8.58 -11.58
C ILE A 144 1.37 -8.29 -11.31
N ALA A 145 0.64 -7.69 -12.26
CA ALA A 145 -0.79 -7.44 -12.10
C ALA A 145 -1.59 -8.74 -11.93
N ALA A 146 -1.25 -9.79 -12.69
CA ALA A 146 -1.86 -11.11 -12.50
C ALA A 146 -1.57 -11.68 -11.10
N ARG A 147 -0.33 -11.48 -10.60
CA ARG A 147 0.03 -11.92 -9.26
C ARG A 147 -0.69 -11.15 -8.15
N VAL A 148 -0.86 -9.83 -8.29
CA VAL A 148 -1.68 -9.01 -7.38
C VAL A 148 -3.10 -9.54 -7.29
N HIS A 149 -3.71 -9.91 -8.42
CA HIS A 149 -5.06 -10.49 -8.44
C HIS A 149 -5.13 -11.81 -7.65
N SER A 150 -4.23 -12.76 -7.95
CA SER A 150 -4.14 -14.04 -7.22
C SER A 150 -3.92 -13.84 -5.72
N ALA A 151 -2.99 -12.95 -5.33
CA ALA A 151 -2.71 -12.65 -3.92
C ALA A 151 -3.94 -12.06 -3.22
N THR A 152 -4.64 -11.12 -3.88
CA THR A 152 -5.84 -10.50 -3.32
C THR A 152 -6.97 -11.54 -3.14
N THR A 153 -7.12 -12.49 -4.07
CA THR A 153 -8.08 -13.60 -3.92
C THR A 153 -7.75 -14.44 -2.71
N TRP A 154 -6.49 -14.86 -2.58
CA TRP A 154 -6.07 -15.67 -1.44
C TRP A 154 -6.31 -14.93 -0.11
N LEU A 155 -6.03 -13.63 -0.05
CA LEU A 155 -6.21 -12.82 1.15
C LEU A 155 -7.69 -12.69 1.55
N LEU A 156 -8.60 -12.49 0.59
CA LEU A 156 -10.04 -12.49 0.85
C LEU A 156 -10.52 -13.83 1.45
N GLU A 157 -10.03 -14.94 0.91
CA GLU A 157 -10.43 -16.27 1.32
C GLU A 157 -9.86 -16.72 2.68
N HIS A 158 -8.70 -16.16 3.09
CA HIS A 158 -7.93 -16.73 4.21
C HIS A 158 -7.64 -15.76 5.36
N LEU A 159 -7.71 -14.44 5.15
CA LEU A 159 -7.37 -13.46 6.18
C LEU A 159 -8.54 -12.53 6.47
N GLU A 160 -8.95 -12.46 7.74
CA GLU A 160 -9.94 -11.47 8.15
C GLU A 160 -9.33 -10.06 8.20
N PRO A 161 -10.09 -9.02 7.84
CA PRO A 161 -9.58 -7.64 7.75
C PRO A 161 -9.19 -7.04 9.11
N ASP A 162 -9.69 -7.59 10.22
CA ASP A 162 -9.41 -7.17 11.60
C ASP A 162 -8.28 -7.98 12.27
N ASN A 163 -7.88 -9.12 11.70
CA ASN A 163 -6.73 -9.92 12.16
C ASN A 163 -5.37 -9.28 11.85
N ALA A 164 -5.36 -8.15 11.15
CA ALA A 164 -4.17 -7.33 10.94
C ALA A 164 -4.01 -6.26 12.05
N THR A 165 -2.90 -5.53 12.01
CA THR A 165 -2.52 -4.44 12.92
C THR A 165 -3.43 -3.21 12.91
N ARG A 166 -4.70 -3.35 12.50
CA ARG A 166 -5.67 -2.26 12.23
C ARG A 166 -5.17 -1.24 11.20
N ARG A 167 -4.19 -1.62 10.37
CA ARG A 167 -3.67 -0.78 9.29
C ARG A 167 -4.29 -1.18 7.96
N PRO A 168 -4.75 -0.21 7.14
CA PRO A 168 -5.44 -0.49 5.89
C PRO A 168 -4.46 -0.82 4.74
N TRP A 169 -3.43 -1.62 5.01
CA TRP A 169 -2.45 -2.03 4.01
C TRP A 169 -3.13 -2.76 2.83
N GLY A 170 -2.79 -2.39 1.59
CA GLY A 170 -3.40 -2.96 0.39
C GLY A 170 -4.88 -2.63 0.15
N ILE A 171 -5.51 -1.74 0.93
CA ILE A 171 -6.95 -1.42 0.82
C ILE A 171 -7.40 -1.12 -0.62
N HIS A 172 -6.58 -0.40 -1.39
CA HIS A 172 -6.89 -0.02 -2.77
C HIS A 172 -6.92 -1.21 -3.74
N ALA A 173 -6.23 -2.31 -3.46
CA ALA A 173 -6.35 -3.54 -4.26
C ALA A 173 -7.75 -4.15 -4.15
N PHE A 174 -8.32 -4.13 -2.94
CA PHE A 174 -9.69 -4.60 -2.70
C PHE A 174 -10.72 -3.63 -3.28
N ILE A 175 -10.50 -2.31 -3.19
CA ILE A 175 -11.35 -1.30 -3.84
C ILE A 175 -11.34 -1.49 -5.36
N ALA A 176 -10.19 -1.77 -5.97
CA ALA A 176 -10.10 -2.02 -7.40
C ALA A 176 -10.90 -3.26 -7.85
N ARG A 177 -10.93 -4.32 -7.03
CA ARG A 177 -11.79 -5.48 -7.27
C ARG A 177 -13.27 -5.15 -7.07
N ALA A 178 -13.60 -4.40 -6.02
CA ALA A 178 -14.96 -3.97 -5.76
C ALA A 178 -15.53 -3.17 -6.93
N SER A 179 -14.72 -2.29 -7.50
CA SER A 179 -15.05 -1.50 -8.70
C SER A 179 -15.18 -2.36 -9.97
N ALA A 180 -14.70 -3.61 -9.95
CA ALA A 180 -14.91 -4.59 -11.01
C ALA A 180 -16.10 -5.54 -10.73
N GLY A 181 -16.95 -5.22 -9.73
CA GLY A 181 -18.16 -5.96 -9.39
C GLY A 181 -18.01 -6.98 -8.26
N ASP A 182 -16.86 -7.04 -7.61
CA ASP A 182 -16.62 -7.95 -6.47
C ASP A 182 -17.13 -7.36 -5.15
N ALA A 183 -18.38 -7.69 -4.80
CA ALA A 183 -19.02 -7.16 -3.59
C ALA A 183 -18.29 -7.57 -2.29
N GLU A 184 -17.67 -8.74 -2.25
CA GLU A 184 -16.93 -9.21 -1.08
C GLU A 184 -15.69 -8.35 -0.84
N ALA A 185 -14.94 -8.03 -1.90
CA ALA A 185 -13.82 -7.11 -1.82
C ALA A 185 -14.24 -5.70 -1.35
N GLY A 186 -15.45 -5.25 -1.72
CA GLY A 186 -16.01 -3.97 -1.25
C GLY A 186 -16.30 -3.96 0.25
N LEU A 187 -16.86 -5.06 0.78
CA LEU A 187 -17.06 -5.24 2.22
C LEU A 187 -15.72 -5.31 2.95
N TYR A 188 -14.75 -6.02 2.38
CA TYR A 188 -13.39 -6.13 2.94
C TYR A 188 -12.71 -4.76 3.07
N ALA A 189 -12.69 -3.96 1.99
CA ALA A 189 -12.14 -2.62 2.01
C ALA A 189 -12.83 -1.70 3.04
N SER A 190 -14.17 -1.80 3.13
CA SER A 190 -14.96 -1.07 4.12
C SER A 190 -14.59 -1.46 5.55
N ALA A 191 -14.40 -2.75 5.82
CA ALA A 191 -13.98 -3.26 7.12
C ALA A 191 -12.58 -2.77 7.50
N MET A 192 -11.61 -2.77 6.57
CA MET A 192 -10.27 -2.23 6.80
C MET A 192 -10.29 -0.73 7.14
N LEU A 193 -11.07 0.06 6.39
CA LEU A 193 -11.23 1.49 6.64
C LEU A 193 -11.90 1.75 8.00
N HIS A 194 -12.91 0.95 8.37
CA HIS A 194 -13.54 1.06 9.67
C HIS A 194 -12.56 0.71 10.80
N ALA A 195 -11.87 -0.42 10.68
CA ALA A 195 -10.95 -0.94 11.70
C ALA A 195 -9.85 0.06 12.09
N CYS A 196 -9.28 0.78 11.12
CA CYS A 196 -8.24 1.78 11.40
C CYS A 196 -8.78 3.03 12.14
N CYS A 197 -10.10 3.23 12.16
CA CYS A 197 -10.74 4.35 12.85
C CYS A 197 -11.28 3.98 14.24
N VAL A 198 -11.45 2.70 14.58
CA VAL A 198 -12.18 2.25 15.78
C VAL A 198 -11.62 2.84 17.08
N GLU A 199 -10.31 2.89 17.23
CA GLU A 199 -9.68 3.22 18.52
C GLU A 199 -9.74 4.72 18.87
N HIS A 200 -9.68 5.59 17.85
CA HIS A 200 -9.54 7.04 18.04
C HIS A 200 -10.63 7.85 17.33
N GLY A 201 -11.61 7.20 16.70
CA GLY A 201 -12.60 7.83 15.83
C GLY A 201 -12.02 8.40 14.53
N ARG A 202 -10.73 8.17 14.28
CA ARG A 202 -9.97 8.56 13.10
C ARG A 202 -8.76 7.64 12.92
N PRO A 203 -8.20 7.52 11.71
CA PRO A 203 -6.97 6.77 11.48
C PRO A 203 -5.80 7.31 12.30
N ASP A 204 -4.92 6.42 12.74
CA ASP A 204 -3.59 6.77 13.23
C ASP A 204 -2.72 7.33 12.06
N ARG A 205 -1.55 7.89 12.35
CA ARG A 205 -0.72 8.62 11.40
C ARG A 205 -0.19 7.71 10.30
N VAL A 206 0.11 6.46 10.65
CA VAL A 206 0.55 5.45 9.68
C VAL A 206 -0.61 5.05 8.78
N SER A 207 -1.79 4.82 9.34
CA SER A 207 -3.00 4.48 8.62
C SER A 207 -3.43 5.61 7.70
N ALA A 208 -3.38 6.86 8.15
CA ALA A 208 -3.64 8.02 7.30
C ALA A 208 -2.66 8.09 6.11
N LEU A 209 -1.37 7.82 6.34
CA LEU A 209 -0.37 7.73 5.28
C LEU A 209 -0.72 6.64 4.26
N ILE A 210 -1.10 5.44 4.73
CA ILE A 210 -1.49 4.31 3.88
C ILE A 210 -2.74 4.64 3.06
N LEU A 211 -3.74 5.31 3.66
CA LEU A 211 -4.96 5.71 2.99
C LEU A 211 -4.70 6.76 1.90
N LEU A 212 -3.80 7.72 2.15
CA LEU A 212 -3.38 8.70 1.14
C LEU A 212 -2.66 8.02 -0.03
N ASP A 213 -1.72 7.12 0.27
CA ASP A 213 -1.00 6.38 -0.78
C ASP A 213 -1.94 5.50 -1.61
N GLY A 214 -2.89 4.83 -0.96
CA GLY A 214 -3.92 4.03 -1.64
C GLY A 214 -4.84 4.89 -2.52
N ALA A 215 -5.17 6.12 -2.10
CA ALA A 215 -5.93 7.05 -2.92
C ALA A 215 -5.13 7.50 -4.16
N ASP A 216 -3.85 7.82 -3.99
CA ASP A 216 -2.95 8.19 -5.08
C ASP A 216 -2.79 7.03 -6.08
N TRP A 217 -2.74 5.77 -5.60
CA TRP A 217 -2.69 4.60 -6.47
C TRP A 217 -3.96 4.43 -7.31
N LEU A 218 -5.15 4.64 -6.72
CA LEU A 218 -6.43 4.52 -7.41
C LEU A 218 -6.55 5.53 -8.55
N GLU A 219 -6.09 6.77 -8.34
CA GLU A 219 -6.02 7.80 -9.38
C GLU A 219 -5.01 7.41 -10.48
N ALA A 220 -3.79 7.01 -10.11
CA ALA A 220 -2.76 6.61 -11.07
C ALA A 220 -3.16 5.39 -11.92
N ARG A 221 -3.89 4.44 -11.33
CA ARG A 221 -4.44 3.29 -12.02
C ARG A 221 -5.41 3.73 -13.13
N ASP A 222 -6.36 4.59 -12.80
CA ASP A 222 -7.39 5.02 -13.75
C ASP A 222 -6.78 5.81 -14.90
N GLU A 223 -5.80 6.67 -14.61
CA GLU A 223 -5.04 7.37 -15.65
C GLU A 223 -4.34 6.41 -16.61
N LYS A 224 -3.83 5.27 -16.10
CA LYS A 224 -3.15 4.26 -16.91
C LYS A 224 -4.11 3.47 -17.79
N PHE A 225 -5.29 3.11 -17.29
CA PHE A 225 -6.25 2.25 -18.01
C PHE A 225 -7.30 3.02 -18.84
N SER A 226 -7.37 4.35 -18.69
CA SER A 226 -8.22 5.22 -19.54
C SER A 226 -7.57 5.62 -20.87
N ARG A 227 -6.28 5.31 -21.08
CA ARG A 227 -5.51 5.62 -22.30
C ARG A 227 -5.39 4.41 -23.21
#